data_AF-A0A2D9F083-F1
#
_entry.id   AF-A0A2D9F083-F1
#
_cell.length_a   1.000
_cell.length_b   1.000
_cell.length_c   1.000
_cell.angle_alpha   90.00
_cell.angle_beta   90.00
_cell.angle_gamma   90.00
#
_symmetry.space_group_name_H-M   'P 1'
#
loop_
_entity.id
_entity.type
_entity.pdbx_description
1 polymer ?
#
loop_
_entity_poly.entity_id
_entity_poly.type
_entity_poly.pdbx_seq_one_letter_code
_entity_poly.pdbx_strand_id
1 'polypeptide(L)'
;MQSYRLTARARARDGAITPFSLEIMPPKEYPEGEYGCVVHCPTVRFHGKPIFGVDGRQAMALALWIVEDLLTHEELTLVDDDGVEITLPIDREGGIPGGPYRTDL
;
A
#
# COMPACT_ATOMS: atom_id res chain seq x y z
N MET A 1 9.50 -12.94 -4.47
CA MET A 1 9.17 -11.77 -3.62
C MET A 1 8.27 -12.25 -2.49
N GLN A 2 8.42 -11.75 -1.26
CA GLN A 2 7.64 -12.21 -0.09
C GLN A 2 6.42 -11.29 0.14
N SER A 3 5.48 -11.72 0.99
CA SER A 3 4.39 -10.87 1.45
C SER A 3 4.92 -9.72 2.32
N TYR A 4 4.18 -8.61 2.35
CA TYR A 4 4.40 -7.52 3.29
C TYR A 4 3.33 -7.52 4.35
N ARG A 5 3.71 -7.37 5.62
CA ARG A 5 2.79 -7.34 6.76
C ARG A 5 3.16 -6.19 7.69
N LEU A 6 2.16 -5.46 8.14
CA LEU A 6 2.30 -4.39 9.11
C LEU A 6 1.13 -4.43 10.10
N THR A 7 1.45 -4.44 11.38
CA THR A 7 0.52 -4.14 12.47
C THR A 7 0.98 -2.84 13.09
N ALA A 8 0.08 -1.87 13.17
CA ALA A 8 0.36 -0.52 13.65
C ALA A 8 -0.90 0.08 14.28
N ARG A 9 -0.86 1.37 14.58
CA ARG A 9 -2.05 2.17 14.88
C ARG A 9 -2.23 3.24 13.81
N ALA A 10 -3.48 3.58 13.51
CA ALA A 10 -3.81 4.72 12.67
C ALA A 10 -4.31 5.86 13.56
N ARG A 11 -3.66 7.02 13.45
CA ARG A 11 -4.04 8.27 14.12
C ARG A 11 -4.78 9.16 13.13
N ALA A 12 -6.03 9.49 13.45
CA ALA A 12 -6.83 10.46 12.70
C ALA A 12 -6.48 11.90 13.10
N ARG A 13 -6.94 12.87 12.30
CA ARG A 13 -6.69 14.30 12.53
C ARG A 13 -7.23 14.84 13.86
N ASP A 14 -8.33 14.28 14.35
CA ASP A 14 -8.91 14.62 15.67
C ASP A 14 -8.11 14.01 16.84
N GLY A 15 -7.06 13.25 16.55
CA GLY A 15 -6.22 12.56 17.52
C GLY A 15 -6.73 11.17 17.91
N ALA A 16 -7.86 10.70 17.37
CA ALA A 16 -8.35 9.36 17.64
C ALA A 16 -7.37 8.30 17.11
N ILE A 17 -7.08 7.29 17.93
CA ILE A 17 -6.14 6.22 17.60
C ILE A 17 -6.91 4.90 17.50
N THR A 18 -6.77 4.21 16.37
CA THR A 18 -7.41 2.92 16.12
C THR A 18 -6.39 1.86 15.69
N PRO A 19 -6.62 0.57 15.99
CA PRO A 19 -5.76 -0.49 15.48
C PRO A 19 -5.74 -0.52 13.94
N PHE A 20 -4.56 -0.74 13.36
CA PHE A 20 -4.36 -0.85 11.93
C PHE A 20 -3.64 -2.16 11.58
N SER A 21 -4.15 -2.85 10.56
CA SER A 21 -3.54 -4.08 10.04
C SER A 21 -3.53 -4.04 8.53
N LEU A 22 -2.36 -4.29 7.97
CA LEU A 22 -2.12 -4.38 6.54
C LEU A 22 -1.35 -5.67 6.24
N GLU A 23 -1.89 -6.46 5.32
CA GLU A 23 -1.16 -7.55 4.67
C GLU A 23 -1.27 -7.37 3.15
N ILE A 24 -0.15 -7.42 2.46
CA ILE A 24 -0.08 -7.47 1.01
C ILE A 24 0.52 -8.81 0.63
N MET A 25 -0.29 -9.63 -0.04
CA MET A 25 0.12 -10.95 -0.48
C MET A 25 1.26 -10.88 -1.50
N PRO A 26 2.09 -11.93 -1.62
CA PRO A 26 3.12 -11.96 -2.65
C PRO A 26 2.48 -11.80 -4.04
N PRO A 27 3.21 -11.23 -5.01
CA PRO A 27 2.71 -11.11 -6.37
C PRO A 27 2.38 -12.50 -6.92
N LYS A 28 1.23 -12.61 -7.55
CA LYS A 28 0.79 -13.80 -8.28
C LYS A 28 0.55 -13.44 -9.73
N GLU A 29 0.88 -14.34 -10.64
CA GLU A 29 0.51 -14.22 -12.05
C GLU A 29 -1.01 -14.43 -12.22
N TYR A 30 -1.60 -13.58 -13.03
CA TYR A 30 -3.01 -13.64 -13.45
C TYR A 30 -3.09 -13.98 -14.94
N PRO A 31 -4.28 -14.41 -15.43
CA PRO A 31 -4.49 -14.59 -16.87
C PRO A 31 -4.06 -13.33 -17.64
N GLU A 32 -3.54 -13.50 -18.85
CA GLU A 32 -3.04 -12.42 -19.72
C GLU A 32 -1.64 -11.85 -19.36
N GLY A 33 -0.93 -12.45 -18.41
CA GLY A 33 0.48 -12.14 -18.13
C GLY A 33 0.70 -10.99 -17.15
N GLU A 34 -0.37 -10.55 -16.48
CA GLU A 34 -0.31 -9.52 -15.44
C GLU A 34 0.11 -10.12 -14.09
N TYR A 35 0.69 -9.28 -13.23
CA TYR A 35 1.01 -9.64 -11.84
C TYR A 35 0.12 -8.85 -10.89
N GLY A 36 -0.45 -9.51 -9.90
CA GLY A 36 -1.32 -8.88 -8.91
C GLY A 36 -0.89 -9.18 -7.47
N CYS A 37 -0.95 -8.16 -6.61
CA CYS A 37 -0.83 -8.31 -5.17
C CYS A 37 -2.20 -8.07 -4.51
N VAL A 38 -2.69 -9.02 -3.71
CA VAL A 38 -3.95 -8.85 -2.97
C VAL A 38 -3.69 -8.07 -1.67
N VAL A 39 -4.44 -6.98 -1.47
CA VAL A 39 -4.34 -6.15 -0.27
C VAL A 39 -5.41 -6.56 0.75
N HIS A 40 -4.99 -6.97 1.94
CA HIS A 40 -5.85 -7.21 3.09
C HIS A 40 -5.65 -6.10 4.12
N CYS A 41 -6.49 -5.06 4.04
CA CYS A 41 -6.54 -3.99 5.04
C CYS A 41 -8.00 -3.57 5.25
N PRO A 42 -8.64 -3.91 6.39
CA PRO A 42 -10.05 -3.62 6.63
C PRO A 42 -10.40 -2.12 6.58
N THR A 43 -9.41 -1.26 6.82
CA THR A 43 -9.56 0.20 6.86
C THR A 43 -9.68 0.82 5.46
N VAL A 44 -9.29 0.11 4.39
CA VAL A 44 -9.29 0.66 3.02
C VAL A 44 -10.29 -0.05 2.10
N ARG A 45 -10.87 0.69 1.15
CA ARG A 45 -11.93 0.20 0.24
C ARG A 45 -11.53 -0.93 -0.72
N PHE A 46 -10.23 -1.20 -0.87
CA PHE A 46 -9.69 -2.23 -1.77
C PHE A 46 -9.36 -3.55 -1.05
N HIS A 47 -9.80 -3.72 0.18
CA HIS A 47 -9.66 -4.98 0.91
C HIS A 47 -10.10 -6.20 0.06
N GLY A 48 -9.21 -7.18 -0.04
CA GLY A 48 -9.42 -8.44 -0.76
C GLY A 48 -9.36 -8.34 -2.28
N LYS A 49 -9.04 -7.17 -2.85
CA LYS A 49 -8.90 -6.99 -4.30
C LYS A 49 -7.42 -7.00 -4.71
N PRO A 50 -7.09 -7.60 -5.87
CA PRO A 50 -5.75 -7.51 -6.43
C PRO A 50 -5.48 -6.11 -6.99
N ILE A 51 -4.26 -5.62 -6.73
CA ILE A 51 -3.67 -4.46 -7.41
C ILE A 51 -2.68 -4.98 -8.43
N PHE A 52 -2.87 -4.60 -9.69
CA PHE A 52 -2.11 -5.13 -10.83
C PHE A 52 -0.94 -4.23 -11.21
N GLY A 53 0.14 -4.87 -11.65
CA GLY A 53 1.29 -4.25 -12.31
C GLY A 53 1.77 -5.11 -13.47
N VAL A 54 2.60 -4.52 -14.33
CA VAL A 54 3.24 -5.17 -15.48
C VAL A 54 4.18 -6.30 -15.07
N ASP A 55 4.74 -6.21 -13.87
CA ASP A 55 5.52 -7.26 -13.23
C ASP A 55 5.24 -7.32 -11.72
N GLY A 56 5.79 -8.33 -11.06
CA GLY A 56 5.59 -8.51 -9.63
C GLY A 56 6.11 -7.34 -8.79
N ARG A 57 7.24 -6.71 -9.18
CA ARG A 57 7.86 -5.59 -8.46
C ARG A 57 6.93 -4.38 -8.49
N GLN A 58 6.42 -4.03 -9.68
CA GLN A 58 5.46 -2.94 -9.85
C GLN A 58 4.16 -3.23 -9.12
N ALA A 59 3.63 -4.46 -9.17
CA ALA A 59 2.39 -4.81 -8.48
C ALA A 59 2.47 -4.56 -6.96
N MET A 60 3.61 -4.90 -6.32
CA MET A 60 3.84 -4.63 -4.91
C MET A 60 4.01 -3.13 -4.62
N ALA A 61 4.78 -2.43 -5.45
CA ALA A 61 4.98 -0.98 -5.32
C ALA A 61 3.66 -0.22 -5.41
N LEU A 62 2.80 -0.57 -6.38
CA LEU A 62 1.46 0.00 -6.54
C LEU A 62 0.55 -0.34 -5.37
N ALA A 63 0.58 -1.58 -4.87
CA ALA A 63 -0.24 -1.97 -3.73
C ALA A 63 0.09 -1.15 -2.47
N LEU A 64 1.39 -0.95 -2.17
CA LEU A 64 1.81 -0.10 -1.05
C LEU A 64 1.46 1.38 -1.27
N TRP A 65 1.68 1.89 -2.49
CA TRP A 65 1.39 3.28 -2.84
C TRP A 65 -0.10 3.61 -2.74
N ILE A 66 -0.98 2.75 -3.25
CA ILE A 66 -2.45 2.94 -3.13
C ILE A 66 -2.87 2.95 -1.66
N VAL A 67 -2.28 2.10 -0.81
CA VAL A 67 -2.60 2.13 0.62
C VAL A 67 -2.16 3.44 1.27
N GLU A 68 -0.97 3.95 0.94
CA GLU A 68 -0.49 5.26 1.43
C GLU A 68 -1.38 6.42 0.96
N ASP A 69 -1.77 6.42 -0.31
CA ASP A 69 -2.65 7.45 -0.89
C ASP A 69 -4.03 7.45 -0.20
N LEU A 70 -4.60 6.27 0.05
CA LEU A 70 -5.88 6.14 0.75
C LEU A 70 -5.78 6.57 2.22
N LEU A 71 -4.69 6.24 2.91
CA LEU A 71 -4.46 6.72 4.27
C LEU A 71 -4.38 8.26 4.30
N THR A 72 -3.69 8.85 3.33
CA THR A 72 -3.60 10.30 3.19
C THR A 72 -4.97 10.93 2.91
N HIS A 73 -5.76 10.32 2.03
CA HIS A 73 -7.10 10.78 1.69
C HIS A 73 -8.07 10.74 2.89
N GLU A 74 -7.96 9.71 3.73
CA GLU A 74 -8.76 9.55 4.96
C GLU A 74 -8.17 10.35 6.15
N GLU A 75 -7.15 11.19 5.94
CA GLU A 75 -6.43 11.96 6.97
C GLU A 75 -5.89 11.08 8.12
N LEU A 76 -5.41 9.87 7.79
CA LEU A 76 -4.85 8.89 8.72
C LEU A 76 -3.33 8.84 8.63
N THR A 77 -2.66 8.92 9.77
CA THR A 77 -1.21 8.71 9.91
C THR A 77 -0.94 7.38 10.60
N LEU A 78 -0.04 6.55 10.04
CA LEU A 78 0.40 5.34 10.72
C LEU A 78 1.40 5.68 11.82
N VAL A 79 1.21 5.11 13.00
CA VAL A 79 2.10 5.27 14.15
C VAL A 79 2.38 3.94 14.83
N ASP A 80 3.54 3.81 15.46
CA ASP A 80 3.88 2.68 16.31
C ASP A 80 3.27 2.81 17.73
N ASP A 81 3.67 1.91 18.64
CA ASP A 81 3.15 1.89 20.01
C ASP A 81 3.59 3.11 20.84
N ASP A 82 4.71 3.73 20.48
CA ASP A 82 5.28 4.94 21.10
C ASP A 82 4.75 6.23 20.45
N GLY A 83 3.95 6.12 19.38
CA GLY A 83 3.36 7.23 18.66
C GLY A 83 4.27 7.84 17.59
N VAL A 84 5.37 7.16 17.24
CA VAL A 84 6.29 7.56 16.17
C VAL A 84 5.66 7.22 14.83
N GLU A 85 5.74 8.16 13.87
CA GLU A 85 5.16 7.97 12.54
C GLU A 85 5.89 6.88 11.74
N ILE A 86 5.11 6.03 11.09
CA ILE A 86 5.57 4.94 10.23
C ILE A 86 5.25 5.29 8.79
N THR A 87 6.24 5.14 7.90
CA THR A 87 6.04 5.21 6.45
C THR A 87 6.04 3.82 5.84
N LEU A 88 5.27 3.64 4.76
CA LEU A 88 5.28 2.38 4.02
C LEU A 88 6.53 2.32 3.13
N PRO A 89 7.20 1.16 3.01
CA PRO A 89 8.43 1.01 2.22
C PRO A 89 8.13 0.90 0.72
N ILE A 90 7.57 1.96 0.13
CA ILE A 90 7.18 1.98 -1.28
C ILE A 90 8.42 2.08 -2.16
N ASP A 91 8.56 1.13 -3.08
CA ASP A 91 9.55 1.21 -4.16
C ASP A 91 9.07 2.20 -5.24
N ARG A 92 9.45 3.48 -5.08
CA ARG A 92 9.07 4.58 -5.99
C ARG A 92 9.67 4.43 -7.41
N GLU A 93 10.71 3.61 -7.58
CA GLU A 93 11.30 3.28 -8.88
C GLU A 93 10.62 2.09 -9.56
N GLY A 94 9.73 1.38 -8.86
CA GLY A 94 8.94 0.27 -9.38
C GLY A 94 7.87 0.67 -10.41
N GLY A 95 7.91 1.88 -10.96
CA GLY A 95 6.99 2.33 -12.01
C GLY A 95 5.59 2.72 -11.49
N ILE A 96 5.51 3.39 -10.34
CA ILE A 96 4.25 3.94 -9.82
C ILE A 96 3.91 5.33 -10.46
N PRO A 97 2.63 5.75 -10.52
CA PRO A 97 2.25 7.10 -10.95
C PRO A 97 2.98 8.19 -10.14
N GLY A 98 3.69 9.10 -10.82
CA GLY A 98 4.41 10.20 -10.16
C GLY A 98 5.80 9.87 -9.62
N GLY A 99 6.34 8.68 -9.90
CA GLY A 99 7.78 8.41 -9.80
C GLY A 99 8.59 9.25 -10.80
N PRO A 100 9.94 9.27 -10.73
CA PRO A 100 10.80 10.23 -11.45
C PRO A 100 10.73 10.22 -12.99
N TYR A 101 9.86 9.41 -13.58
CA TYR A 101 9.62 9.31 -15.02
C TYR A 101 8.13 9.40 -15.38
N ARG A 102 7.49 10.54 -15.08
CA ARG A 102 6.30 10.99 -15.81
C ARG A 102 6.47 12.45 -16.22
N THR A 103 7.12 12.66 -17.35
CA THR A 103 7.22 13.95 -18.05
C THR A 103 6.75 13.79 -19.49
N ASP A 104 5.59 13.18 -19.70
CA ASP A 104 4.95 13.04 -21.01
C ASP A 104 3.69 12.17 -20.91
N LEU A 105 2.54 12.83 -20.70
CA LEU A 105 1.25 12.50 -21.33
C LEU A 105 0.41 13.77 -21.37
#